data_AF-T1CLI5-F1
#
_entry.id   AF-T1CLI5-F1
#
_cell.length_a   1.000
_cell.length_b   1.000
_cell.length_c   1.000
_cell.angle_alpha   90.00
_cell.angle_beta   90.00
_cell.angle_gamma   90.00
#
_symmetry.space_group_name_H-M   'P 1'
#
loop_
_entity.id
_entity.type
_entity.pdbx_description
1 polymer ?
#
loop_
_entity_poly.entity_id
_entity_poly.type
_entity_poly.pdbx_seq_one_letter_code
_entity_poly.pdbx_strand_id
1 'polypeptide(L)' 'HIGMLLRPDARNVLVIGLASGVTVGSVEQWPSVRHLVVAEISPAVVRAERWFDPFNHDALHDPRLHLVVDD' A
#
# COMPACT_ATOMS: atom_id res chain seq x y z
N HIS A 1 -0.38 -5.95 9.33
CA HIS A 1 0.82 -6.18 10.18
C HIS A 1 1.37 -7.60 10.20
N ILE A 2 0.54 -8.67 10.29
CA ILE A 2 1.03 -10.06 10.47
C ILE A 2 2.17 -10.46 9.51
N GLY A 3 2.03 -10.20 8.20
CA GLY A 3 3.08 -10.52 7.23
C GLY A 3 4.42 -9.83 7.53
N MET A 4 4.39 -8.58 7.95
CA MET A 4 5.58 -7.82 8.33
C MET A 4 6.16 -8.27 9.67
N LEU A 5 5.34 -8.73 10.61
CA LEU A 5 5.83 -9.31 11.88
C LEU A 5 6.55 -10.65 11.65
N LEU A 6 6.08 -11.46 10.70
CA LEU A 6 6.72 -12.72 10.33
C LEU A 6 8.04 -12.52 9.57
N ARG A 7 8.18 -11.38 8.88
CA ARG A 7 9.39 -11.01 8.14
C ARG A 7 9.72 -9.52 8.34
N PRO A 8 10.25 -9.14 9.51
CA PRO A 8 10.46 -7.73 9.86
C PRO A 8 11.53 -7.04 9.00
N ASP A 9 12.39 -7.81 8.33
CA ASP A 9 13.44 -7.31 7.43
C ASP A 9 13.01 -7.26 5.95
N ALA A 10 11.73 -7.51 5.64
CA ALA A 10 11.20 -7.47 4.29
C ALA A 10 11.41 -6.09 3.64
N ARG A 11 12.07 -6.07 2.48
CA ARG A 11 12.42 -4.84 1.74
C ARG A 11 11.50 -4.58 0.55
N ASN A 12 10.94 -5.65 -0.01
CA ASN A 12 10.07 -5.64 -1.17
C ASN A 12 8.73 -6.23 -0.77
N VAL A 13 7.66 -5.47 -0.97
CA VAL A 13 6.31 -5.90 -0.61
C VAL A 13 5.38 -5.65 -1.81
N LEU A 14 4.55 -6.64 -2.12
CA LEU A 14 3.45 -6.53 -3.06
C LEU A 14 2.15 -6.62 -2.28
N VAL A 15 1.26 -5.66 -2.51
CA VAL A 15 -0.13 -5.69 -2.05
C VAL A 15 -1.02 -5.80 -3.28
N ILE A 16 -1.92 -6.78 -3.28
CA ILE A 16 -2.92 -6.97 -4.34
C ILE A 16 -4.25 -6.45 -3.81
N GLY A 17 -4.82 -5.48 -4.53
CA GLY A 17 -5.98 -4.69 -4.12
C GLY A 17 -5.58 -3.48 -3.27
N LEU A 18 -6.05 -2.31 -3.66
CA LEU A 18 -5.88 -1.05 -2.93
C LEU A 18 -7.00 -0.86 -1.90
N ALA A 19 -8.27 -1.02 -2.33
CA ALA A 19 -9.46 -0.72 -1.53
C ALA A 19 -9.37 0.66 -0.84
N SER A 20 -9.51 0.72 0.48
CA SER A 20 -9.38 1.96 1.28
C SER A 20 -7.92 2.38 1.56
N GLY A 21 -6.93 1.61 1.09
CA GLY A 21 -5.52 1.88 1.32
C GLY A 21 -5.01 1.50 2.71
N VAL A 22 -5.85 1.09 3.67
CA VAL A 22 -5.46 0.85 5.07
C VAL A 22 -4.37 -0.22 5.21
N THR A 23 -4.41 -1.28 4.39
CA THR A 23 -3.36 -2.31 4.39
C THR A 23 -2.02 -1.74 3.91
N VAL A 24 -2.05 -0.93 2.85
CA VAL A 24 -0.87 -0.25 2.30
C VAL A 24 -0.30 0.71 3.34
N GLY A 25 -1.16 1.53 3.96
CA GLY A 25 -0.85 2.42 5.09
C GLY A 25 -0.31 1.72 6.32
N SER A 26 -0.62 0.44 6.51
CA SER A 26 -0.03 -0.37 7.59
C SER A 26 1.36 -0.92 7.24
N VAL A 27 1.62 -1.13 5.94
CA VAL A 27 2.87 -1.70 5.43
C VAL A 27 3.93 -0.62 5.27
N GLU A 28 3.57 0.56 4.77
CA GLU A 28 4.53 1.64 4.53
C GLU A 28 5.20 2.13 5.84
N GLN A 29 4.50 2.05 6.97
CA GLN A 29 5.04 2.40 8.29
C GLN A 29 6.23 1.53 8.74
N TRP A 30 6.56 0.46 8.03
CA TRP A 30 7.70 -0.39 8.35
C TRP A 30 9.01 0.15 7.76
N PRO A 31 10.03 0.42 8.60
CA PRO A 31 11.26 1.09 8.17
C PRO A 31 12.15 0.22 7.27
N SER A 32 11.94 -1.09 7.25
CA SER A 32 12.68 -2.02 6.38
C SER A 32 12.22 -1.98 4.92
N VAL A 33 11.00 -1.53 4.65
CA VAL A 33 10.41 -1.48 3.32
C VAL A 33 11.13 -0.43 2.47
N ARG A 34 11.55 -0.84 1.27
CA ARG A 34 12.23 0.01 0.28
C ARG A 34 11.46 0.11 -1.03
N HIS A 35 10.69 -0.93 -1.35
CA HIS A 35 9.85 -1.00 -2.55
C HIS A 35 8.50 -1.58 -2.17
N LEU A 36 7.44 -0.81 -2.42
CA LEU A 36 6.06 -1.19 -2.15
C LEU A 36 5.27 -1.12 -3.45
N VAL A 37 4.83 -2.25 -3.97
CA VAL A 37 3.97 -2.28 -5.16
C VAL A 37 2.54 -2.53 -4.73
N VAL A 38 1.62 -1.75 -5.28
CA VAL A 38 0.18 -1.99 -5.14
C VAL A 38 -0.37 -2.29 -6.53
N ALA A 39 -0.98 -3.46 -6.70
CA ALA A 39 -1.70 -3.81 -7.92
C ALA A 39 -3.20 -3.65 -7.68
N GLU A 40 -3.87 -2.81 -8.46
CA GLU A 40 -5.31 -2.53 -8.34
C GLU A 40 -6.00 -2.58 -9.71
N ILE A 41 -7.06 -3.39 -9.82
CA ILE A 41 -7.80 -3.59 -11.07
C ILE A 41 -8.70 -2.42 -11.45
N SER A 42 -9.22 -1.70 -10.46
CA SER A 42 -10.26 -0.70 -10.66
C SER A 42 -9.72 0.73 -10.56
N PRO A 43 -9.67 1.49 -11.67
CA PRO A 43 -9.36 2.91 -11.63
C PRO A 43 -10.33 3.70 -10.74
N ALA A 44 -11.56 3.21 -10.54
CA ALA A 44 -12.54 3.84 -9.67
C ALA A 44 -12.15 3.72 -8.20
N VAL A 45 -11.55 2.60 -7.79
CA VAL A 45 -11.03 2.40 -6.42
C VAL A 45 -9.88 3.37 -6.17
N VAL A 46 -8.93 3.50 -7.11
CA VAL A 46 -7.83 4.47 -7.01
C VAL A 46 -8.34 5.90 -6.80
N ARG A 47 -9.38 6.33 -7.53
CA ARG A 47 -9.97 7.67 -7.35
C ARG A 47 -10.74 7.84 -6.05
N ALA A 48 -11.26 6.74 -5.50
CA ALA A 48 -12.05 6.71 -4.28
C ALA A 48 -11.18 6.64 -3.02
N GLU A 49 -9.96 6.11 -3.13
CA GLU A 49 -9.04 5.89 -2.03
C GLU A 49 -8.77 7.17 -1.23
N ARG A 50 -8.66 8.33 -1.89
CA ARG A 50 -8.50 9.65 -1.24
C ARG A 50 -9.58 10.02 -0.21
N TRP A 51 -10.75 9.39 -0.25
CA TRP A 51 -11.77 9.60 0.78
C TRP A 51 -11.41 8.93 2.11
N PHE A 52 -10.33 8.13 2.11
CA PHE A 52 -9.83 7.37 3.25
C PHE A 52 -8.47 7.84 3.75
N ASP A 53 -7.92 8.97 3.25
CA ASP A 53 -6.65 9.57 3.73
C ASP A 53 -6.53 9.61 5.27
N PRO A 54 -7.59 9.97 6.04
CA PRO A 54 -7.51 10.01 7.50
C PRO A 54 -7.27 8.65 8.17
N PHE A 55 -7.41 7.54 7.43
CA PHE A 55 -7.37 6.17 7.94
C PHE A 55 -6.23 5.33 7.35
N ASN A 56 -5.60 5.78 6.26
CA ASN A 56 -4.59 5.02 5.54
C ASN A 56 -3.20 5.66 5.53
N HIS A 57 -2.99 6.73 6.32
CA HIS A 57 -1.73 7.47 6.41
C HIS A 57 -1.30 8.13 5.10
N ASP A 58 -2.24 8.42 4.20
CA ASP A 58 -1.94 9.02 2.90
C ASP A 58 -0.95 8.17 2.08
N ALA A 59 -1.09 6.84 2.19
CA ALA A 59 -0.08 5.86 1.77
C ALA A 59 0.33 5.96 0.30
N LEU A 60 -0.57 6.40 -0.58
CA LEU A 60 -0.25 6.57 -2.01
C LEU A 60 0.78 7.68 -2.27
N HIS A 61 1.04 8.56 -1.30
CA HIS A 61 2.09 9.57 -1.38
C HIS A 61 3.45 9.09 -0.86
N ASP A 62 3.58 7.84 -0.40
CA ASP A 62 4.87 7.28 -0.01
C ASP A 62 5.82 7.19 -1.23
N PRO A 63 7.02 7.79 -1.20
CA PRO A 63 7.94 7.80 -2.34
C PRO A 63 8.50 6.41 -2.72
N ARG A 64 8.34 5.41 -1.85
CA ARG A 64 8.72 4.01 -2.08
C ARG A 64 7.61 3.21 -2.76
N LEU A 65 6.40 3.78 -2.85
CA LEU A 65 5.23 3.14 -3.41
C LEU A 65 5.17 3.29 -4.93
N HIS A 66 4.79 2.21 -5.61
CA HIS A 66 4.45 2.21 -7.02
C HIS A 66 3.07 1.57 -7.20
N LEU A 67 2.10 2.37 -7.65
CA LEU A 67 0.75 1.90 -7.97
C LEU A 67 0.71 1.43 -9.42
N VAL A 68 0.30 0.18 -9.62
CA VAL A 68 0.05 -0.44 -10.91
C VAL A 68 -1.46 -0.64 -11.04
N VAL A 69 -2.03 -0.07 -12.10
CA VAL A 69 -3.44 -0.24 -12.44
C VAL A 69 -3.53 -1.15 -13.65
N ASP A 70 -3.91 -2.41 -13.45
CA ASP A 70 -3.88 -3.48 -14.46
C ASP A 70 -4.91 -4.59 -14.13
N ASP A 71 -5.29 -5.40 -15.12
CA ASP A 71 -6.39 -6.39 -15.03
C ASP A 71 -6.16 -7.57 -14.07
#